data_AF-A0A8K0CSB5-F1
#
_entry.id   AF-A0A8K0CSB5-F1
#
_cell.length_a   1.000
_cell.length_b   1.000
_cell.length_c   1.000
_cell.angle_alpha   90.00
_cell.angle_beta   90.00
_cell.angle_gamma   90.00
#
_symmetry.space_group_name_H-M   'P 1'
#
loop_
_entity.id
_entity.type
_entity.pdbx_description
1 polymer ?
#
loop_
_entity_poly.entity_id
_entity_poly.type
_entity_poly.pdbx_seq_one_letter_code
_entity_poly.pdbx_strand_id
1 'polypeptide(L)'
;MAKQSRRFESIVPIPLPEIQLKEIIEKAKDWALMHGIAMRSKAKFSPDVLQFAPFILFPSAFPRREFQKAVEIQPILNELMHHVAHNPEFLKSSLKETVQVDEFTGNLFKIYETVLEEGITQ
;
A
#
# COMPACT_ATOMS: atom_id res chain seq x y z
N MET A 1 7.26 13.74 35.41
CA MET A 1 6.40 12.96 34.49
C MET A 1 7.12 12.85 33.15
N ALA A 2 7.74 11.71 32.86
CA ALA A 2 8.55 11.52 31.67
C ALA A 2 7.65 11.41 30.43
N LYS A 3 7.88 12.26 29.42
CA LYS A 3 7.25 12.15 28.10
C LYS A 3 7.61 10.78 27.51
N GLN A 4 6.68 9.84 27.54
CA GLN A 4 6.85 8.54 26.90
C GLN A 4 7.01 8.80 25.40
N SER A 5 8.19 8.48 24.86
CA SER A 5 8.50 8.64 23.44
C SER A 5 7.48 7.83 22.63
N ARG A 6 6.74 8.48 21.72
CA ARG A 6 5.72 7.85 20.86
C ARG A 6 6.32 6.90 19.80
N ARG A 7 7.61 6.57 19.90
CA ARG A 7 8.37 5.86 18.87
C ARG A 7 8.89 4.55 19.45
N PHE A 8 8.63 3.45 18.74
CA PHE A 8 9.22 2.16 19.08
C PHE A 8 10.74 2.24 18.99
N GLU A 9 11.41 1.56 19.92
CA GLU A 9 12.85 1.49 19.94
C GLU A 9 13.38 0.83 18.67
N SER A 10 14.54 1.28 18.23
CA SER A 10 15.20 0.69 17.06
C SER A 10 15.62 -0.74 17.38
N ILE A 11 15.38 -1.65 16.44
CA ILE A 11 15.81 -3.06 16.53
C ILE A 11 17.34 -3.23 16.45
N VAL A 12 18.04 -2.19 15.99
CA VAL A 12 19.50 -2.11 15.94
C VAL A 12 19.98 -0.87 16.70
N PRO A 13 21.14 -0.93 17.38
CA PRO A 13 21.71 0.25 18.03
C PRO A 13 22.08 1.30 16.98
N ILE A 14 21.55 2.52 17.13
CA ILE A 14 21.80 3.67 16.25
C ILE A 14 22.33 4.82 17.12
N PRO A 15 23.34 5.59 16.69
CA PRO A 15 23.97 5.59 15.36
C PRO A 15 25.03 4.51 15.17
N LEU A 16 25.10 3.98 13.94
CA LEU A 16 26.17 3.08 13.50
C LEU A 16 27.41 3.89 13.07
N PRO A 17 28.63 3.33 13.22
CA PRO A 17 29.83 3.92 12.63
C PRO A 17 29.66 4.15 11.12
N GLU A 18 30.13 5.29 10.61
CA GLU A 18 29.89 5.71 9.21
C GLU A 18 30.39 4.70 8.18
N ILE A 19 31.57 4.10 8.42
CA ILE A 19 32.17 3.09 7.53
C ILE A 19 31.25 1.86 7.43
N GLN A 20 30.77 1.37 8.58
CA GLN A 20 29.86 0.23 8.64
C GLN A 20 28.51 0.55 7.96
N LEU A 21 27.99 1.75 8.18
CA LEU A 21 26.73 2.18 7.57
C LEU A 21 26.82 2.21 6.03
N LYS A 22 27.89 2.78 5.46
CA LYS A 22 28.11 2.81 4.00
C LYS A 22 28.20 1.40 3.43
N GLU A 23 28.95 0.51 4.09
CA GLU A 23 29.09 -0.88 3.65
C GLU A 23 27.74 -1.62 3.62
N ILE A 24 26.93 -1.46 4.67
CA ILE A 24 25.59 -2.08 4.74
C ILE A 24 24.67 -1.51 3.64
N ILE A 25 24.72 -0.20 3.38
CA ILE A 25 23.90 0.43 2.34
C ILE A 25 24.23 -0.15 0.96
N GLU A 26 25.50 -0.25 0.59
CA GLU A 26 25.87 -0.80 -0.72
C GLU A 26 25.46 -2.27 -0.84
N LYS A 27 25.74 -3.09 0.18
CA LYS A 27 25.31 -4.50 0.20
C LYS A 27 23.78 -4.64 0.09
N ALA A 28 23.02 -3.77 0.76
CA ALA A 28 21.56 -3.83 0.74
C ALA A 28 21.00 -3.46 -0.65
N LYS A 29 21.59 -2.48 -1.34
CA LYS A 29 21.21 -2.12 -2.72
C LYS A 29 21.47 -3.29 -3.68
N ASP A 30 22.65 -3.88 -3.61
CA ASP A 30 23.01 -5.03 -4.46
C ASP A 30 22.10 -6.22 -4.19
N TRP A 31 21.86 -6.53 -2.90
CA TRP A 31 20.95 -7.59 -2.50
C TRP A 31 19.53 -7.35 -3.04
N ALA A 32 19.01 -6.12 -2.92
CA ALA A 32 17.69 -5.76 -3.44
C ALA A 32 17.59 -6.01 -4.96
N LEU A 33 18.58 -5.57 -5.73
CA LEU A 33 18.61 -5.80 -7.18
C LEU A 33 18.69 -7.28 -7.54
N MET A 34 19.56 -8.04 -6.86
CA MET A 34 19.75 -9.48 -7.09
C MET A 34 18.48 -10.31 -6.77
N HIS A 35 17.62 -9.82 -5.87
CA HIS A 35 16.37 -10.48 -5.47
C HIS A 35 15.13 -9.89 -6.15
N GLY A 36 15.31 -9.03 -7.16
CA GLY A 36 14.21 -8.48 -7.95
C GLY A 36 13.44 -7.34 -7.27
N ILE A 37 13.94 -6.78 -6.17
CA ILE A 37 13.40 -5.57 -5.54
C ILE A 37 13.87 -4.36 -6.35
N ALA A 38 13.29 -4.22 -7.54
CA ALA A 38 13.69 -3.23 -8.52
C ALA A 38 12.49 -2.55 -9.17
N MET A 39 12.72 -1.36 -9.71
CA MET A 39 11.75 -0.59 -10.47
C MET A 39 12.43 0.18 -11.59
N ARG A 40 11.64 0.65 -12.56
CA ARG A 40 12.13 1.57 -13.59
C ARG A 40 12.08 3.01 -13.07
N SER A 41 13.03 3.83 -13.52
CA SER A 41 13.07 5.25 -13.17
C SER A 41 11.88 6.00 -13.79
N LYS A 42 11.18 6.80 -12.97
CA LYS A 42 10.15 7.73 -13.46
C LYS A 42 10.74 8.95 -14.16
N ALA A 43 11.94 9.38 -13.77
CA ALA A 43 12.59 10.57 -14.32
C ALA A 43 13.25 10.29 -15.67
N LYS A 44 13.80 9.09 -15.86
CA LYS A 44 14.44 8.66 -17.11
C LYS A 44 14.12 7.19 -17.37
N PHE A 45 12.96 6.94 -17.93
CA PHE A 45 12.55 5.59 -18.30
C PHE A 45 13.52 5.00 -19.34
N SER A 46 13.95 3.77 -19.10
CA SER A 46 14.67 2.95 -20.07
C SER A 46 14.23 1.50 -19.89
N PRO A 47 13.93 0.75 -20.97
CA PRO A 47 13.49 -0.63 -20.87
C PRO A 47 14.59 -1.55 -20.30
N ASP A 48 15.86 -1.19 -20.54
CA ASP A 48 17.05 -2.01 -20.23
C ASP A 48 17.72 -1.64 -18.90
N VAL A 49 17.17 -0.65 -18.18
CA VAL A 49 17.74 -0.16 -16.90
C VAL A 49 16.75 -0.35 -15.77
N LEU A 50 17.23 -0.97 -14.70
CA LEU A 50 16.53 -1.12 -13.43
C LEU A 50 17.32 -0.44 -12.32
N GLN A 51 16.60 0.14 -11.36
CA GLN A 51 17.14 0.65 -10.11
C GLN A 51 16.44 -0.06 -8.95
N PHE A 52 17.05 -0.14 -7.77
CA PHE A 52 16.39 -0.77 -6.61
C PHE A 52 15.09 -0.02 -6.28
N ALA A 53 14.05 -0.75 -5.91
CA ALA A 53 12.83 -0.13 -5.40
C ALA A 53 13.14 0.49 -4.02
N PRO A 54 12.66 1.70 -3.68
CA PRO A 54 12.94 2.32 -2.38
C PRO A 54 12.53 1.41 -1.22
N PHE A 55 13.45 1.20 -0.28
CA PHE A 55 13.23 0.39 0.93
C PHE A 55 13.90 1.03 2.15
N ILE A 56 13.46 0.62 3.34
CA ILE A 56 14.08 1.02 4.62
C ILE A 56 15.23 0.10 4.96
N LEU A 57 16.37 0.66 5.40
CA LEU A 57 17.58 -0.13 5.66
C LEU A 57 17.41 -1.17 6.77
N PHE A 58 16.63 -0.83 7.80
CA PHE A 58 16.30 -1.72 8.90
C PHE A 58 14.78 -1.80 9.07
N PRO A 59 14.23 -2.97 9.43
CA PRO A 59 12.82 -3.08 9.75
C PRO A 59 12.41 -2.13 10.87
N SER A 60 11.30 -1.42 10.68
CA SER A 60 10.69 -0.62 11.73
C SER A 60 10.05 -1.53 12.79
N ALA A 61 10.35 -1.28 14.07
CA ALA A 61 9.68 -1.97 15.15
C ALA A 61 8.18 -1.67 15.15
N PHE A 62 7.35 -2.71 15.33
CA PHE A 62 5.89 -2.61 15.32
C PHE A 62 5.27 -3.57 16.35
N PRO A 63 4.20 -3.21 17.06
CA PRO A 63 3.58 -4.07 18.06
C PRO A 63 3.01 -5.35 17.45
N ARG A 64 3.50 -6.50 17.91
CA ARG A 64 3.01 -7.81 17.45
C ARG A 64 1.49 -7.95 17.59
N ARG A 65 0.93 -7.47 18.70
CA ARG A 65 -0.52 -7.53 18.96
C ARG A 65 -1.32 -6.75 17.92
N GLU A 66 -0.89 -5.53 17.57
CA GLU A 66 -1.61 -4.71 16.59
C GLU A 66 -1.43 -5.24 15.17
N PHE A 67 -0.24 -5.80 14.84
CA PHE A 67 -0.03 -6.48 13.57
C PHE A 67 -0.98 -7.67 13.41
N GLN A 68 -1.06 -8.52 14.44
CA GLN A 68 -1.91 -9.71 14.42
C GLN A 68 -3.39 -9.35 14.31
N LYS A 69 -3.86 -8.32 15.03
CA LYS A 69 -5.23 -7.81 14.87
C LYS A 69 -5.53 -7.37 13.44
N ALA A 70 -4.60 -6.66 12.78
CA ALA A 70 -4.78 -6.22 11.40
C ALA A 70 -4.84 -7.42 10.42
N VAL A 71 -4.06 -8.47 10.68
CA VAL A 71 -4.12 -9.72 9.90
C VAL A 71 -5.47 -10.42 10.10
N GLU A 72 -5.94 -10.52 11.34
CA GLU A 72 -7.19 -11.21 11.70
C GLU A 72 -8.44 -10.52 11.17
N ILE A 73 -8.47 -9.18 11.09
CA ILE A 73 -9.63 -8.45 10.57
C ILE A 73 -9.71 -8.44 9.04
N GLN A 74 -8.60 -8.67 8.34
CA GLN A 74 -8.53 -8.55 6.87
C GLN A 74 -9.57 -9.41 6.12
N PRO A 75 -9.83 -10.69 6.48
CA PRO A 75 -10.86 -11.49 5.80
C PRO A 75 -12.27 -10.92 5.98
N ILE A 76 -12.60 -10.42 7.17
CA ILE A 76 -13.90 -9.80 7.46
C ILE A 76 -14.08 -8.53 6.64
N LEU A 77 -13.02 -7.72 6.52
CA LEU A 77 -13.06 -6.52 5.68
C LEU A 77 -13.23 -6.87 4.19
N ASN A 78 -12.56 -7.93 3.71
CA ASN A 78 -12.71 -8.40 2.33
C ASN A 78 -14.15 -8.83 2.03
N GLU A 79 -14.78 -9.58 2.92
CA GLU A 79 -16.18 -10.02 2.79
C GLU A 79 -17.15 -8.83 2.83
N LEU A 80 -16.92 -7.89 3.75
CA LEU A 80 -17.69 -6.64 3.80
C LEU A 80 -17.61 -5.89 2.47
N MET A 81 -16.40 -5.70 1.93
CA MET A 81 -16.19 -5.03 0.65
C MET A 81 -16.85 -5.78 -0.51
N HIS A 82 -16.82 -7.11 -0.48
CA HIS A 82 -17.52 -7.95 -1.48
C HIS A 82 -19.04 -7.73 -1.44
N HIS A 83 -19.66 -7.76 -0.26
CA HIS A 83 -21.10 -7.51 -0.11
C HIS A 83 -21.48 -6.07 -0.48
N VAL A 84 -20.66 -5.09 -0.11
CA VAL A 84 -20.85 -3.68 -0.51
C VAL A 84 -20.81 -3.53 -2.03
N ALA A 85 -19.85 -4.18 -2.70
CA ALA A 85 -19.72 -4.13 -4.16
C ALA A 85 -20.95 -4.71 -4.89
N HIS A 86 -21.62 -5.70 -4.29
CA HIS A 86 -22.82 -6.36 -4.83
C HIS A 86 -24.13 -5.78 -4.30
N ASN A 87 -24.12 -4.60 -3.68
CA ASN A 87 -25.31 -3.93 -3.19
C ASN A 87 -25.53 -2.60 -3.97
N PRO A 88 -26.28 -2.65 -5.09
CA PRO A 88 -26.51 -1.48 -5.93
C PRO A 88 -27.20 -0.34 -5.19
N GLU A 89 -28.16 -0.64 -4.31
CA GLU A 89 -28.89 0.36 -3.54
C GLU A 89 -27.96 1.12 -2.61
N PHE A 90 -27.07 0.41 -1.93
CA PHE A 90 -26.07 0.99 -1.04
C PHE A 90 -25.07 1.87 -1.81
N LEU A 91 -24.55 1.39 -2.94
CA LEU A 91 -23.59 2.17 -3.74
C LEU A 91 -24.24 3.41 -4.38
N LYS A 92 -25.44 3.28 -4.95
CA LYS A 92 -26.22 4.40 -5.52
C LYS A 92 -26.51 5.47 -4.47
N SER A 93 -26.95 5.05 -3.28
CA SER A 93 -27.25 6.01 -2.21
C SER A 93 -26.00 6.68 -1.65
N SER A 94 -24.91 5.93 -1.46
CA SER A 94 -23.67 6.44 -0.88
C SER A 94 -22.90 7.39 -1.80
N LEU A 95 -22.98 7.18 -3.13
CA LEU A 95 -22.23 7.97 -4.11
C LEU A 95 -23.05 9.06 -4.81
N LYS A 96 -24.35 9.17 -4.51
CA LYS A 96 -25.30 10.05 -5.21
C LYS A 96 -24.83 11.49 -5.37
N GLU A 97 -24.26 12.08 -4.33
CA GLU A 97 -23.78 13.46 -4.36
C GLU A 97 -22.39 13.55 -5.02
N THR A 98 -21.51 12.59 -4.71
CA THR A 98 -20.14 12.55 -5.23
C THR A 98 -20.10 12.47 -6.76
N VAL A 99 -20.94 11.63 -7.38
CA VAL A 99 -20.95 11.48 -8.84
C VAL A 99 -21.41 12.74 -9.59
N GLN A 100 -22.09 13.67 -8.91
CA GLN A 100 -22.54 14.93 -9.51
C GLN A 100 -21.43 15.98 -9.54
N VAL A 101 -20.45 15.89 -8.63
CA VAL A 101 -19.41 16.90 -8.45
C VAL A 101 -18.02 16.42 -8.85
N ASP A 102 -17.79 15.11 -8.92
CA ASP A 102 -16.55 14.50 -9.35
C ASP A 102 -16.73 13.71 -10.66
N GLU A 103 -16.22 14.27 -11.76
CA GLU A 103 -16.33 13.69 -13.10
C GLU A 103 -15.66 12.30 -13.18
N PHE A 104 -14.53 12.11 -12.48
CA PHE A 104 -13.83 10.82 -12.51
C PHE A 104 -14.68 9.70 -11.89
N THR A 105 -15.19 9.91 -10.68
CA THR A 105 -16.07 8.94 -10.02
C THR A 105 -17.39 8.78 -10.79
N GLY A 106 -17.95 9.86 -11.35
CA GLY A 106 -19.15 9.81 -12.18
C GLY A 106 -18.98 8.89 -13.41
N ASN A 107 -17.83 8.97 -14.09
CA ASN A 107 -17.54 8.11 -15.24
C ASN A 107 -17.40 6.63 -14.84
N LEU A 108 -16.75 6.33 -13.71
CA LEU A 108 -16.69 4.96 -13.18
C LEU A 108 -18.07 4.42 -12.83
N PHE A 109 -18.90 5.26 -12.21
CA PHE A 109 -20.25 4.88 -11.80
C PHE A 109 -21.17 4.62 -13.00
N LYS A 110 -21.01 5.40 -14.08
CA LYS A 110 -21.73 5.16 -15.33
C LYS A 110 -21.42 3.78 -15.93
N ILE A 111 -20.15 3.38 -15.95
CA ILE A 111 -19.77 2.02 -16.40
C ILE A 111 -20.43 0.96 -15.53
N TYR A 112 -20.41 1.16 -14.21
CA TYR A 112 -21.07 0.27 -13.26
C TYR A 112 -22.58 0.14 -13.53
N GLU A 113 -23.29 1.23 -13.75
CA GLU A 113 -24.73 1.21 -14.06
C GLU A 113 -25.03 0.52 -15.40
N THR A 114 -24.24 0.79 -16.45
CA THR A 114 -24.40 0.13 -17.75
C THR A 114 -24.27 -1.40 -17.63
N VAL A 115 -23.25 -1.89 -16.91
CA VAL A 115 -23.06 -3.34 -16.71
C VAL A 115 -24.20 -3.96 -15.91
N LEU A 116 -24.75 -3.25 -14.93
CA LEU A 116 -25.92 -3.72 -14.18
C LEU A 116 -27.17 -3.81 -15.06
N GLU A 117 -27.39 -2.83 -15.95
CA GLU A 117 -28.53 -2.78 -16.87
C GLU A 117 -28.47 -3.87 -17.94
N GLU A 118 -27.28 -4.15 -18.48
CA GLU A 118 -27.05 -5.23 -19.45
C GLU A 118 -27.25 -6.63 -18.85
N GLY A 119 -27.19 -6.73 -17.52
CA GLY A 119 -27.29 -7.97 -16.76
C GLY A 119 -25.95 -8.70 -16.68
N ILE A 120 -25.68 -9.30 -15.52
CA ILE A 120 -24.43 -10.02 -15.28
C ILE A 120 -24.50 -11.38 -16.00
N THR A 121 -24.02 -11.45 -17.24
CA THR A 121 -23.74 -12.72 -17.94
C THR A 121 -22.34 -13.19 -17.58
N GLN A 122 -22.15 -13.73 -16.38
CA GLN A 122 -20.91 -14.43 -16.00
C GLN A 122 -21.09 -15.94 -16.10
#